data_AF-V9I5V8-F1
#
_entry.id   AF-V9I5V8-F1
#
_cell.length_a   1.000
_cell.length_b   1.000
_cell.length_c   1.000
_cell.angle_alpha   90.00
_cell.angle_beta   90.00
_cell.angle_gamma   90.00
#
_symmetry.space_group_name_H-M   'P 1'
#
loop_
_entity.id
_entity.type
_entity.pdbx_description
1 polymer ?
#
loop_
_entity_poly.entity_id
_entity_poly.type
_entity_poly.pdbx_seq_one_letter_code
_entity_poly.pdbx_strand_id
1 'polypeptide(L)'
;MNLMISITMIYLALPAILTMLNYWFTLTKPDNEKLLLWVRVRPVKNYSSTILCSICSSAILFLLFDLEIGLLLPLPWAIQLPYPIYTFTWAFIIMLLLTLGLLYEWIQGGLEWAE
;
A
#
# COMPACT_ATOMS: atom_id res chain seq x y z
N MET A 1 19.80 -8.50 -25.38
CA MET A 1 18.45 -7.97 -25.08
C MET A 1 18.61 -6.99 -23.93
N ASN A 2 18.04 -5.79 -24.01
CA ASN A 2 18.16 -4.82 -22.91
C ASN A 2 17.50 -5.41 -21.65
N LEU A 3 18.10 -5.19 -20.47
CA LEU A 3 17.60 -5.71 -19.19
C LEU A 3 16.15 -5.28 -18.94
N MET A 4 15.82 -4.05 -19.34
CA MET A 4 14.45 -3.53 -19.29
C MET A 4 13.48 -4.38 -20.12
N ILE A 5 13.87 -4.75 -21.34
CA ILE A 5 13.05 -5.55 -22.25
C ILE A 5 12.85 -6.97 -21.69
N SER A 6 13.88 -7.60 -21.12
CA SER A 6 13.72 -8.92 -20.48
C SER A 6 12.76 -8.89 -19.29
N ILE A 7 12.86 -7.88 -18.45
CA ILE A 7 12.01 -7.77 -17.26
C ILE A 7 10.56 -7.55 -17.67
N THR A 8 10.29 -6.61 -18.58
CA THR A 8 8.91 -6.33 -19.03
C THR A 8 8.25 -7.54 -19.69
N MET A 9 9.01 -8.32 -20.46
CA MET A 9 8.47 -9.52 -21.13
C MET A 9 8.11 -10.61 -20.13
N ILE A 10 8.93 -10.84 -19.10
CA ILE A 10 8.66 -11.86 -18.07
C ILE A 10 7.43 -11.48 -17.22
N TYR A 11 7.31 -10.22 -16.80
CA TYR A 11 6.18 -9.74 -15.99
C TYR A 11 4.83 -9.84 -16.70
N LEU A 12 4.79 -9.68 -18.03
CA LEU A 12 3.57 -9.86 -18.81
C LEU A 12 3.27 -11.33 -19.10
N ALA A 13 4.29 -12.12 -19.44
CA ALA A 13 4.11 -13.50 -19.88
C ALA A 13 3.66 -14.44 -18.74
N LEU A 14 4.27 -14.33 -17.56
CA LEU A 14 3.99 -15.24 -16.44
C LEU A 14 2.51 -15.26 -16.00
N PRO A 15 1.87 -14.13 -15.64
CA PRO A 15 0.48 -14.13 -15.22
C PRO A 15 -0.48 -14.48 -16.37
N ALA A 16 -0.15 -14.09 -17.61
CA ALA A 16 -0.96 -14.42 -18.79
C ALA A 16 -0.98 -15.95 -19.04
N ILE A 17 0.18 -16.60 -18.97
CA ILE A 17 0.27 -18.06 -19.12
C ILE A 17 -0.46 -18.77 -17.98
N LEU A 18 -0.26 -18.34 -16.74
CA LEU A 18 -0.93 -18.95 -15.57
C LEU A 18 -2.46 -18.82 -15.64
N THR A 19 -2.98 -17.66 -16.06
CA THR A 19 -4.42 -17.45 -16.21
C THR A 19 -5.00 -18.23 -17.40
N MET A 20 -4.29 -18.31 -18.53
CA MET A 20 -4.68 -19.17 -19.65
C MET A 20 -4.71 -20.65 -19.27
N LEU A 21 -3.69 -21.14 -18.56
CA LEU A 21 -3.66 -22.52 -18.06
C LEU A 21 -4.80 -22.76 -17.08
N ASN A 22 -5.03 -21.85 -16.13
CA ASN A 22 -6.14 -21.97 -15.18
C ASN A 22 -7.48 -22.11 -15.92
N TYR A 23 -7.74 -21.23 -16.89
CA TYR A 23 -8.94 -21.29 -17.71
C TYR A 23 -9.07 -22.62 -18.48
N TRP A 24 -7.98 -23.13 -19.06
CA TRP A 24 -8.00 -24.40 -19.78
C TRP A 24 -8.21 -25.62 -18.89
N PHE A 25 -7.66 -25.63 -17.68
CA PHE A 25 -7.72 -26.79 -16.79
C PHE A 25 -8.92 -26.79 -15.85
N THR A 26 -9.53 -25.63 -15.54
CA THR A 26 -10.72 -25.60 -14.68
C THR A 26 -11.98 -25.98 -15.44
N LEU A 27 -12.61 -27.08 -15.02
CA LEU A 27 -13.96 -27.43 -15.40
C LEU A 27 -14.96 -26.50 -14.70
N THR A 28 -15.28 -25.36 -15.30
CA THR A 28 -16.33 -24.47 -14.80
C THR A 28 -17.71 -25.08 -15.11
N LYS A 29 -18.34 -25.73 -14.12
CA LYS A 29 -19.79 -25.97 -14.11
C LYS A 29 -20.44 -24.88 -13.23
N PRO A 30 -20.89 -23.77 -13.82
CA PRO A 30 -21.57 -22.73 -13.06
C PRO A 30 -22.95 -23.24 -12.63
N ASP A 31 -23.10 -23.55 -11.34
CA ASP A 31 -24.41 -23.82 -10.74
C ASP A 31 -25.00 -22.50 -10.23
N ASN A 32 -26.24 -22.19 -10.64
CA ASN A 32 -26.95 -20.98 -10.19
C ASN A 32 -27.06 -20.88 -8.66
N GLU A 33 -27.09 -22.01 -7.95
CA GLU A 33 -27.13 -22.03 -6.49
C GLU A 33 -25.79 -21.63 -5.85
N LYS A 34 -24.63 -21.93 -6.48
CA LYS A 34 -23.30 -21.48 -6.01
C LYS A 34 -23.12 -19.97 -6.10
N LEU A 35 -23.75 -19.34 -7.10
CA LEU A 35 -23.72 -17.88 -7.26
C LEU A 35 -24.60 -17.17 -6.23
N LEU A 36 -25.69 -17.80 -5.78
CA LEU A 36 -26.66 -17.23 -4.83
C LEU A 36 -26.33 -17.52 -3.35
N LEU A 37 -25.55 -18.56 -3.07
CA LEU A 37 -25.18 -18.99 -1.71
C LEU A 37 -24.40 -17.94 -0.90
N TRP A 38 -23.72 -17.00 -1.56
CA TRP A 38 -22.93 -15.97 -0.87
C TRP A 38 -23.79 -14.91 -0.17
N VAL A 39 -24.99 -14.63 -0.70
CA VAL A 39 -25.94 -13.65 -0.13
C VAL A 39 -26.80 -14.28 0.97
N ARG A 40 -27.10 -15.58 0.86
CA ARG A 40 -28.04 -16.27 1.76
C ARG A 40 -27.43 -16.71 3.10
N VAL A 41 -26.10 -16.86 3.20
CA VAL A 41 -25.45 -17.56 4.33
C VAL A 41 -24.83 -16.61 5.37
N ARG A 42 -24.72 -15.30 5.14
CA ARG A 42 -24.04 -14.40 6.09
C ARG A 42 -24.96 -13.38 6.76
N PRO A 43 -24.90 -13.23 8.10
CA PRO A 43 -25.55 -12.11 8.77
C PRO A 43 -24.91 -10.81 8.28
N VAL A 44 -25.73 -9.89 7.78
CA VAL A 44 -25.30 -8.54 7.39
C VAL A 44 -25.05 -7.75 8.66
N LYS A 45 -23.84 -7.90 9.20
CA LYS A 45 -23.39 -7.21 10.41
C LYS A 45 -22.87 -5.84 9.94
N ASN A 46 -23.68 -4.80 10.16
CA ASN A 46 -23.37 -3.43 9.73
C ASN A 46 -22.29 -2.81 10.62
N TYR A 47 -21.03 -2.95 10.23
CA TYR A 47 -19.88 -2.32 10.91
C TYR A 47 -19.30 -1.11 10.16
N SER A 48 -19.98 -0.66 9.10
CA SER A 48 -19.31 0.13 8.05
C SER A 48 -18.89 1.53 8.46
N SER A 49 -19.57 2.21 9.41
CA SER A 49 -19.27 3.62 9.68
C SER A 49 -18.00 3.81 10.53
N THR A 50 -17.81 2.98 11.55
CA THR A 50 -16.65 3.10 12.45
C THR A 50 -15.38 2.57 11.79
N ILE A 51 -15.48 1.45 11.08
CA ILE A 51 -14.36 0.83 10.36
C ILE A 51 -13.84 1.76 9.24
N LEU A 52 -14.74 2.44 8.50
CA LEU A 52 -14.32 3.31 7.39
C LEU A 52 -13.54 4.54 7.88
N CYS A 53 -13.87 5.10 9.04
CA CYS A 53 -13.15 6.25 9.60
C CYS A 53 -11.73 5.87 10.06
N SER A 54 -11.56 4.71 10.70
CA SER A 54 -10.24 4.20 11.10
C SER A 54 -9.36 3.86 9.89
N ILE A 55 -9.94 3.21 8.86
CA ILE A 55 -9.23 2.94 7.60
C ILE A 55 -8.87 4.25 6.87
N CYS A 56 -9.76 5.24 6.87
CA CYS A 56 -9.47 6.53 6.21
C CYS A 56 -8.29 7.26 6.88
N SER A 57 -8.19 7.22 8.20
CA SER A 57 -7.13 7.90 8.96
C SER A 57 -5.77 7.26 8.67
N SER A 58 -5.70 5.93 8.65
CA SER A 58 -4.47 5.21 8.27
C SER A 58 -4.05 5.44 6.81
N ALA A 59 -5.00 5.58 5.88
CA ALA A 59 -4.69 5.89 4.47
C ALA A 59 -4.08 7.29 4.29
N ILE A 60 -4.57 8.29 5.03
CA ILE A 60 -4.04 9.66 5.01
C ILE A 60 -2.63 9.69 5.62
N LEU A 61 -2.41 8.96 6.72
CA LEU A 61 -1.08 8.80 7.31
C LEU A 61 -0.10 8.15 6.34
N PHE A 62 -0.51 7.07 5.67
CA PHE A 62 0.31 6.43 4.65
C PHE A 62 0.69 7.41 3.54
N LEU A 63 -0.26 8.21 3.07
CA LEU A 63 -0.02 9.19 2.01
C LEU A 63 0.94 10.32 2.46
N LEU A 64 0.83 10.80 3.70
CA LEU A 64 1.74 11.79 4.26
C LEU A 64 3.16 11.21 4.45
N PHE A 65 3.26 9.99 5.00
CA PHE A 65 4.55 9.32 5.17
C PHE A 65 5.24 9.01 3.84
N ASP A 66 4.50 8.58 2.82
CA ASP A 66 5.04 8.30 1.49
C ASP A 66 5.60 9.58 0.83
N LEU A 67 4.91 10.71 1.02
CA LEU A 67 5.38 12.02 0.57
C LEU A 67 6.68 12.44 1.27
N GLU A 68 6.76 12.28 2.59
CA GLU A 68 7.97 12.63 3.36
C GLU A 68 9.16 11.72 3.02
N ILE A 69 8.93 10.42 2.80
CA ILE A 69 9.97 9.49 2.34
C ILE A 69 10.42 9.86 0.92
N GLY A 70 9.50 10.25 0.04
CA GLY A 70 9.83 10.76 -1.29
C GLY A 70 10.76 11.98 -1.24
N LEU A 71 10.57 12.87 -0.27
CA LEU A 71 11.46 14.02 -0.02
C LEU A 71 12.85 13.62 0.52
N LEU A 72 12.97 12.49 1.22
CA LEU A 72 14.23 11.98 1.74
C LEU A 72 15.02 11.11 0.74
N LEU A 73 14.37 10.60 -0.32
CA LEU A 73 15.00 9.78 -1.36
C LEU A 73 16.22 10.43 -2.05
N PRO A 74 16.26 11.75 -2.34
CA PRO A 74 17.41 12.38 -2.98
C PRO A 74 18.61 12.68 -2.04
N LEU A 75 18.55 12.30 -0.76
CA LEU A 75 19.63 12.58 0.21
C LEU A 75 21.04 12.10 -0.22
N PRO A 76 21.22 10.91 -0.82
CA PRO A 76 22.55 10.46 -1.24
C PRO A 76 23.23 11.41 -2.22
N TRP A 77 22.45 12.03 -3.12
CA TRP A 77 22.96 13.05 -4.04
C TRP A 77 23.13 14.40 -3.35
N ALA A 78 22.23 14.74 -2.43
CA ALA A 78 22.25 16.02 -1.73
C ALA A 78 23.45 16.17 -0.77
N ILE A 79 24.08 15.07 -0.33
CA ILE A 79 25.32 15.10 0.48
C ILE A 79 26.53 15.57 -0.34
N GLN A 80 26.49 15.46 -1.68
CA GLN A 80 27.58 15.89 -2.55
C GLN A 80 27.55 17.41 -2.88
N LEU A 81 26.53 18.12 -2.40
CA LEU A 81 26.39 19.57 -2.61
C LEU A 81 27.41 20.37 -1.77
N PRO A 82 27.71 21.63 -2.16
CA PRO A 82 28.70 22.46 -1.45
C PRO A 82 28.38 22.75 0.02
N TYR A 83 27.14 22.50 0.44
CA TYR A 83 26.61 22.85 1.77
C TYR A 83 25.94 21.64 2.46
N PRO A 84 26.70 20.57 2.78
CA PRO A 84 26.13 19.33 3.30
C PRO A 84 25.50 19.48 4.70
N ILE A 85 26.00 20.42 5.51
CA ILE A 85 25.47 20.70 6.85
C ILE A 85 24.02 21.18 6.77
N TYR A 86 23.70 22.07 5.82
CA TYR A 86 22.34 22.57 5.65
C TYR A 86 21.39 21.46 5.20
N THR A 87 21.81 20.64 4.22
CA THR A 87 21.05 19.45 3.79
C THR A 87 20.77 18.50 4.97
N PHE A 88 21.78 18.23 5.79
CA PHE A 88 21.63 17.38 6.97
C PHE A 88 20.64 17.96 7.98
N THR A 89 20.69 19.27 8.25
CA THR A 89 19.73 19.91 9.16
C THR A 89 18.29 19.79 8.67
N TRP A 90 18.04 19.98 7.37
CA TRP A 90 16.71 19.82 6.79
C TRP A 90 16.23 18.36 6.83
N ALA A 91 17.11 17.41 6.50
CA ALA A 91 16.80 15.99 6.59
C ALA A 91 16.42 15.58 8.01
N PHE A 92 17.15 16.09 9.02
CA PHE A 92 16.87 15.85 10.42
C PHE A 92 15.53 16.45 10.88
N ILE A 93 15.19 17.66 10.42
CA ILE A 93 13.90 18.29 10.71
C ILE A 93 12.74 17.46 10.13
N ILE A 94 12.86 16.99 8.88
CA ILE A 94 11.84 16.15 8.24
C ILE A 94 11.68 14.83 9.00
N MET A 95 12.79 14.17 9.37
CA MET A 95 12.75 12.95 10.18
C MET A 95 12.11 13.17 11.55
N LEU A 96 12.38 14.31 12.22
CA LEU A 96 11.72 14.65 13.47
C LEU A 96 10.21 14.82 13.29
N LEU A 97 9.78 15.56 12.27
CA LEU A 97 8.37 15.78 11.97
C LEU A 97 7.64 14.45 11.72
N LEU A 98 8.27 13.56 10.96
CA LEU A 98 7.80 12.20 10.69
C LEU A 98 7.57 11.42 12.00
N THR A 99 8.58 11.38 12.87
CA THR A 99 8.47 10.66 14.14
C THR A 99 7.42 11.25 15.10
N LEU A 100 7.27 12.58 15.13
CA LEU A 100 6.28 13.26 15.95
C LEU A 100 4.86 13.03 15.42
N GLY A 101 4.66 13.09 14.10
CA GLY A 101 3.37 12.80 13.45
C GLY A 101 2.91 11.36 13.72
N LEU A 102 3.84 10.40 13.62
CA LEU A 102 3.58 9.00 13.96
C LEU A 102 3.17 8.84 15.43
N LEU A 103 3.92 9.47 16.33
CA LEU A 103 3.68 9.37 17.76
C LEU A 103 2.35 10.01 18.16
N TYR A 104 1.96 11.12 17.53
CA TYR A 104 0.66 11.76 17.75
C TYR A 104 -0.50 10.81 17.40
N GLU A 105 -0.47 10.22 16.21
CA GLU A 105 -1.52 9.30 15.76
C GLU A 105 -1.53 7.97 16.52
N TRP A 106 -0.37 7.53 16.98
CA TRP A 106 -0.28 6.39 17.90
C TRP A 106 -1.04 6.66 19.20
N ILE A 107 -0.84 7.83 19.80
CA ILE A 107 -1.51 8.20 21.06
C ILE A 107 -3.02 8.38 20.85
N GLN A 108 -3.45 8.85 19.68
CA GLN A 108 -4.87 9.01 19.35
C GLN A 108 -5.58 7.69 19.03
N GLY A 109 -4.88 6.55 19.08
CA GLY A 109 -5.46 5.25 18.76
C GLY A 109 -5.81 5.07 17.28
N GLY A 110 -5.25 5.91 16.39
CA GLY A 110 -5.46 5.82 14.94
C GLY A 110 -4.93 4.51 14.32
N LEU A 111 -4.07 3.79 15.06
CA LEU A 111 -3.52 2.48 14.69
C LEU A 111 -4.25 1.29 15.36
N GLU A 112 -5.22 1.53 16.23
CA GLU A 112 -6.00 0.45 16.83
C GLU A 112 -6.98 -0.08 15.80
N TRP A 113 -6.73 -1.31 15.36
CA TRP A 113 -7.63 -2.04 14.49
C TRP A 113 -8.93 -2.25 15.26
N ALA A 114 -10.05 -1.82 14.68
CA ALA A 114 -11.37 -2.08 15.24
C ALA A 114 -11.62 -3.60 15.25
N GLU A 115 -11.43 -4.23 16.40
CA GLU A 115 -12.04 -5.53 16.73
C GLU A 115 -13.54 -5.38 17.00
#